data_AF-A0A660NZE5-F1
#
_entry.id   AF-A0A660NZE5-F1
#
_cell.length_a   1.000
_cell.length_b   1.000
_cell.length_c   1.000
_cell.angle_alpha   90.00
_cell.angle_beta   90.00
_cell.angle_gamma   90.00
#
_symmetry.space_group_name_H-M   'P 1'
#
loop_
_entity.id
_entity.type
_entity.pdbx_description
1 polymer ?
#
loop_
_entity_poly.entity_id
_entity_poly.type
_entity_poly.pdbx_seq_one_letter_code
_entity_poly.pdbx_strand_id
1 'polypeptide(L)'
;MDIIQRNFFRLIRSGAFNDKSQIEVMSAFKWRRLYEIVMFQNVLDYFVRGVNNNANDKNLNLPDKLVEEIQAKLDLQEERRAGTQAGKVVGEETELSNSLLNKRFHKIIYNEMHSIDTSVETLRMLQLIVFNTNAMLNRGINLDGIIRLGQFLRGKGDKVDFLKLENWLSSLHLQRMAQLQGSILIAVFGFGKDEIDFVKKEEPVAYKLTIKIISNLVKDTVGEWHFRQNAAGFVQNNGKMLRRNLRRSYKYMRYAPLETTSNFINGFIKGLSEIEE
;
A
#
# COMPACT_ATOMS: atom_id res chain seq x y z
N MET A 1 14.62 -11.10 -7.70
CA MET A 1 13.24 -11.59 -7.52
C MET A 1 13.15 -13.01 -7.99
N ASP A 2 12.42 -13.87 -7.28
CA ASP A 2 12.02 -15.18 -7.81
C ASP A 2 10.88 -15.04 -8.84
N ILE A 3 10.48 -16.16 -9.46
CA ILE A 3 9.42 -16.18 -10.49
C ILE A 3 8.05 -15.73 -9.96
N ILE A 4 7.72 -16.04 -8.69
CA ILE A 4 6.45 -15.64 -8.07
C ILE A 4 6.40 -14.12 -7.98
N GLN A 5 7.48 -13.51 -7.50
CA GLN A 5 7.61 -12.05 -7.38
C GLN A 5 7.57 -11.37 -8.75
N ARG A 6 8.30 -11.89 -9.74
CA ARG A 6 8.30 -11.31 -11.09
C ARG A 6 6.90 -11.32 -11.70
N ASN A 7 6.23 -12.47 -11.71
CA ASN A 7 4.88 -12.57 -12.26
C ASN A 7 3.85 -11.77 -11.45
N PHE A 8 4.00 -11.69 -10.12
CA PHE A 8 3.19 -10.83 -9.29
C PHE A 8 3.29 -9.37 -9.78
N PHE A 9 4.50 -8.80 -9.85
CA PHE A 9 4.65 -7.42 -10.32
C PHE A 9 4.21 -7.21 -11.77
N ARG A 10 4.44 -8.19 -12.68
CA ARG A 10 3.94 -8.09 -14.07
C ARG A 10 2.43 -8.01 -14.15
N LEU A 11 1.72 -8.89 -13.44
CA LEU A 11 0.25 -8.89 -13.44
C LEU A 11 -0.30 -7.63 -12.78
N ILE A 12 0.27 -7.20 -11.66
CA ILE A 12 -0.16 -5.96 -11.00
C ILE A 12 0.11 -4.72 -11.87
N ARG A 13 1.28 -4.60 -12.51
CA ARG A 13 1.59 -3.51 -13.45
C ARG A 13 0.63 -3.51 -14.64
N SER A 14 0.37 -4.68 -15.21
CA SER A 14 -0.58 -4.84 -16.31
C SER A 14 -1.99 -4.41 -15.91
N GLY A 15 -2.48 -4.80 -14.72
CA GLY A 15 -3.83 -4.46 -14.30
C GLY A 15 -4.00 -3.04 -13.75
N ALA A 16 -2.96 -2.47 -13.14
CA ALA A 16 -3.01 -1.13 -12.57
C ALA A 16 -2.68 -0.03 -13.58
N PHE A 17 -1.76 -0.30 -14.51
CA PHE A 17 -1.14 0.69 -15.38
C PHE A 17 -1.13 0.31 -16.87
N ASN A 18 -1.79 -0.81 -17.25
CA ASN A 18 -1.80 -1.34 -18.62
C ASN A 18 -0.40 -1.62 -19.20
N ASP A 19 0.58 -1.84 -18.33
CA ASP A 19 1.95 -2.15 -18.68
C ASP A 19 2.11 -3.68 -18.77
N LYS A 20 1.91 -4.20 -19.99
CA LYS A 20 1.90 -5.64 -20.27
C LYS A 20 3.30 -6.18 -20.42
N SER A 21 3.52 -7.38 -19.89
CA SER A 21 4.79 -8.09 -19.97
C SER A 21 4.52 -9.58 -19.99
N GLN A 22 5.34 -10.33 -20.71
CA GLN A 22 5.18 -11.78 -20.82
C GLN A 22 5.25 -12.46 -19.44
N ILE A 23 4.25 -13.28 -19.15
CA ILE A 23 4.17 -14.08 -17.94
C ILE A 23 5.09 -15.29 -18.08
N GLU A 24 5.79 -15.65 -17.00
CA GLU A 24 6.55 -16.89 -16.95
C GLU A 24 5.65 -18.04 -16.48
N VAL A 25 5.77 -19.23 -17.08
CA VAL A 25 4.99 -20.40 -16.68
C VAL A 25 5.27 -20.75 -15.20
N MET A 26 4.20 -20.98 -14.42
CA MET A 26 4.31 -21.34 -13.00
C MET A 26 3.59 -22.64 -12.69
N SER A 27 4.09 -23.40 -11.71
CA SER A 27 3.35 -24.54 -11.16
C SER A 27 2.13 -24.06 -10.38
N ALA A 28 1.13 -24.93 -10.21
CA ALA A 28 -0.07 -24.63 -9.41
C ALA A 28 0.28 -24.16 -7.98
N PHE A 29 1.31 -24.75 -7.36
CA PHE A 29 1.82 -24.31 -6.06
C PHE A 29 2.31 -22.84 -6.08
N LYS A 30 3.07 -22.44 -7.11
CA LYS A 30 3.58 -21.07 -7.24
C LYS A 30 2.45 -20.07 -7.49
N TRP A 31 1.43 -20.44 -8.27
CA TRP A 31 0.21 -19.64 -8.45
C TRP A 31 -0.54 -19.43 -7.14
N ARG A 32 -0.68 -20.49 -6.32
CA ARG A 32 -1.29 -20.36 -4.99
C ARG A 32 -0.54 -19.36 -4.12
N ARG A 33 0.80 -19.43 -4.10
CA ARG A 33 1.63 -18.48 -3.35
C ARG A 33 1.49 -17.05 -3.85
N LEU A 34 1.43 -16.86 -5.17
CA LEU A 34 1.17 -15.54 -5.74
C LEU A 34 -0.17 -14.99 -5.26
N TYR A 35 -1.22 -15.80 -5.31
CA TYR A 35 -2.56 -15.40 -4.87
C TYR A 35 -2.61 -15.02 -3.39
N GLU A 36 -1.88 -15.72 -2.52
CA GLU A 36 -1.74 -15.35 -1.09
C GLU A 36 -1.13 -13.94 -0.92
N ILE A 37 -0.13 -13.60 -1.74
CA ILE A 37 0.46 -12.24 -1.76
C ILE A 37 -0.59 -11.22 -2.21
N VAL A 38 -1.36 -11.53 -3.26
CA VAL A 38 -2.42 -10.65 -3.79
C VAL A 38 -3.43 -10.31 -2.71
N MET A 39 -3.88 -11.30 -1.95
CA MET A 39 -4.82 -11.12 -0.86
C MET A 39 -4.21 -10.31 0.28
N PHE A 40 -2.98 -10.63 0.70
CA PHE A 40 -2.32 -9.91 1.79
C PHE A 40 -2.08 -8.42 1.46
N GLN A 41 -1.73 -8.13 0.20
CA GLN A 41 -1.46 -6.77 -0.25
C GLN A 41 -2.72 -6.00 -0.66
N ASN A 42 -3.91 -6.62 -0.56
CA ASN A 42 -5.20 -6.05 -0.95
C ASN A 42 -5.23 -5.58 -2.43
N VAL A 43 -4.63 -6.36 -3.34
CA VAL A 43 -4.48 -5.99 -4.75
C VAL A 43 -5.27 -6.89 -5.70
N LEU A 44 -6.34 -7.53 -5.22
CA LEU A 44 -7.15 -8.48 -6.01
C LEU A 44 -7.69 -7.84 -7.30
N ASP A 45 -8.27 -6.65 -7.22
CA ASP A 45 -8.86 -5.96 -8.38
C ASP A 45 -7.82 -5.64 -9.47
N TYR A 46 -6.58 -5.30 -9.08
CA TYR A 46 -5.50 -5.09 -10.05
C TYR A 46 -5.00 -6.42 -10.59
N PHE A 47 -4.93 -7.46 -9.77
CA PHE A 47 -4.52 -8.79 -10.20
C PHE A 47 -5.47 -9.36 -11.26
N VAL A 48 -6.78 -9.31 -11.03
CA VAL A 48 -7.80 -9.82 -11.95
C VAL A 48 -7.77 -9.07 -13.28
N ARG A 49 -7.70 -7.72 -13.23
CA ARG A 49 -7.48 -6.92 -14.45
C ARG A 49 -6.18 -7.30 -15.16
N GLY A 50 -5.12 -7.57 -14.40
CA GLY A 50 -3.84 -8.03 -14.91
C GLY A 50 -3.94 -9.38 -15.65
N VAL A 51 -4.62 -10.36 -15.06
CA VAL A 51 -4.91 -11.66 -15.66
C VAL A 51 -5.70 -11.48 -16.96
N ASN A 52 -6.80 -10.70 -16.93
CA ASN A 52 -7.62 -10.43 -18.10
C ASN A 52 -6.84 -9.72 -19.22
N ASN A 53 -6.00 -8.76 -18.86
CA ASN A 53 -5.14 -8.04 -19.81
C ASN A 53 -4.12 -8.95 -20.51
N ASN A 54 -3.75 -10.08 -19.88
CA ASN A 54 -2.82 -11.08 -20.40
C ASN A 54 -3.52 -12.39 -20.79
N ALA A 55 -4.84 -12.40 -21.00
CA ALA A 55 -5.60 -13.62 -21.32
C ALA A 55 -5.08 -14.35 -22.59
N ASN A 56 -4.47 -13.61 -23.52
CA ASN A 56 -3.88 -14.15 -24.74
C ASN A 56 -2.43 -14.63 -24.58
N ASP A 57 -1.82 -14.47 -23.40
CA ASP A 57 -0.47 -14.96 -23.13
C ASP A 57 -0.49 -16.48 -22.94
N LYS A 58 0.18 -17.20 -23.84
CA LYS A 58 0.26 -18.68 -23.82
C LYS A 58 0.88 -19.23 -22.54
N ASN A 59 1.64 -18.42 -21.80
CA ASN A 59 2.28 -18.82 -20.55
C ASN A 59 1.39 -18.58 -19.32
N LEU A 60 0.23 -17.91 -19.47
CA LEU A 60 -0.70 -17.66 -18.38
C LEU A 60 -1.48 -18.95 -18.06
N ASN A 61 -0.91 -19.78 -17.20
CA ASN A 61 -1.44 -21.09 -16.86
C ASN A 61 -2.07 -21.14 -15.45
N LEU A 62 -3.06 -20.27 -15.18
CA LEU A 62 -3.79 -20.28 -13.90
C LEU A 62 -4.56 -21.61 -13.73
N PRO A 63 -4.47 -22.29 -12.57
CA PRO A 63 -5.27 -23.48 -12.30
C PRO A 63 -6.77 -23.16 -12.17
N ASP A 64 -7.64 -23.98 -12.76
CA ASP A 64 -9.10 -23.78 -12.76
C ASP A 64 -9.70 -23.59 -11.34
N LYS A 65 -9.27 -24.43 -10.39
CA LYS A 65 -9.67 -24.31 -8.97
C LYS A 65 -9.37 -22.93 -8.37
N LEU A 66 -8.28 -22.30 -8.80
CA LEU A 66 -7.90 -20.97 -8.32
C LEU A 66 -8.77 -19.89 -8.98
N VAL A 67 -9.14 -20.08 -10.25
CA VAL A 67 -10.07 -19.19 -10.96
C VAL A 67 -11.45 -19.18 -10.28
N GLU A 68 -11.97 -20.35 -9.92
CA GLU A 68 -13.22 -20.48 -9.16
C GLU A 68 -13.15 -19.75 -7.81
N GLU A 69 -12.05 -19.92 -7.05
CA GLU A 69 -11.86 -19.23 -5.76
C GLU A 69 -11.76 -17.71 -5.92
N ILE A 70 -11.08 -17.23 -6.97
CA ILE A 70 -11.00 -15.81 -7.28
C ILE A 70 -12.40 -15.25 -7.56
N GLN A 71 -13.19 -15.94 -8.40
CA GLN A 71 -14.54 -15.49 -8.73
C GLN A 71 -15.42 -15.39 -7.49
N ALA A 72 -15.45 -16.44 -6.66
CA ALA A 72 -16.21 -16.42 -5.41
C ALA A 72 -15.80 -15.27 -4.47
N LYS A 73 -14.52 -14.88 -4.46
CA LYS A 73 -14.05 -13.72 -3.67
C LYS A 73 -14.48 -12.38 -4.26
N LEU A 74 -14.58 -12.27 -5.58
CA LEU A 74 -15.08 -11.06 -6.24
C LEU A 74 -16.57 -10.86 -5.92
N ASP A 75 -17.37 -11.90 -6.06
CA ASP A 75 -18.81 -11.85 -5.79
C ASP A 75 -19.08 -11.38 -4.34
N LEU A 76 -18.36 -11.94 -3.37
CA LEU A 76 -18.41 -11.51 -1.97
C LEU A 76 -17.99 -10.06 -1.74
N GLN A 77 -17.06 -9.51 -2.55
CA GLN A 77 -16.68 -8.10 -2.46
C GLN A 77 -17.75 -7.18 -3.05
N GLU A 78 -18.37 -7.58 -4.16
CA GLU A 78 -19.44 -6.82 -4.81
C GLU A 78 -20.67 -6.72 -3.91
N GLU A 79 -21.09 -7.81 -3.28
CA GLU A 79 -22.19 -7.82 -2.30
C GLU A 79 -21.94 -6.85 -1.14
N ARG A 80 -20.71 -6.83 -0.60
CA ARG A 80 -20.31 -5.90 0.47
C ARG A 80 -20.33 -4.44 0.02
N ARG A 81 -19.91 -4.18 -1.22
CA ARG A 81 -19.92 -2.83 -1.83
C ARG A 81 -21.35 -2.36 -2.11
N ALA A 82 -22.26 -3.25 -2.48
CA ALA A 82 -23.68 -2.93 -2.67
C ALA A 82 -24.41 -2.60 -1.36
N GLY A 83 -24.00 -3.21 -0.24
CA GLY A 83 -24.56 -2.94 1.09
C GLY A 83 -23.99 -1.71 1.82
N THR A 84 -22.85 -1.17 1.36
CA THR A 84 -22.20 0.00 1.96
C THR A 84 -22.50 1.21 1.08
N GLN A 85 -23.12 2.27 1.62
CA GLN A 85 -23.44 3.47 0.82
C GLN A 85 -22.22 3.94 0.03
N ALA A 86 -22.38 3.95 -1.30
CA ALA A 86 -21.39 4.40 -2.27
C ALA A 86 -21.14 5.90 -2.08
N GLY A 87 -20.17 6.26 -1.26
CA GLY A 87 -19.90 7.66 -0.98
C GLY A 87 -18.71 7.98 -0.09
N LYS A 88 -18.01 7.00 0.51
CA LYS A 88 -16.82 7.31 1.30
C LYS A 88 -15.65 7.62 0.36
N VAL A 89 -15.51 8.91 0.03
CA VAL A 89 -14.30 9.46 -0.57
C VAL A 89 -13.14 9.04 0.34
N VAL A 90 -12.09 8.47 -0.28
CA VAL A 90 -10.79 8.24 0.37
C VAL A 90 -10.29 9.61 0.86
N GLY A 91 -10.60 9.96 2.10
CA GLY A 91 -10.40 11.33 2.58
C GLY A 91 -10.96 11.62 3.97
N GLU A 92 -12.06 10.98 4.39
CA GLU A 92 -12.71 11.33 5.67
C GLU A 92 -12.01 10.80 6.93
N GLU A 93 -11.10 9.82 6.82
CA GLU A 93 -10.36 9.25 7.98
C GLU A 93 -8.85 9.27 7.75
N THR A 94 -8.32 10.30 7.08
CA THR A 94 -6.88 10.44 6.91
C THR A 94 -6.31 11.24 8.08
N GLU A 95 -5.57 10.60 8.97
CA GLU A 95 -4.99 11.25 10.14
C GLU A 95 -3.48 11.00 10.25
N LEU A 96 -2.79 11.98 10.83
CA LEU A 96 -1.43 11.84 11.29
C LEU A 96 -1.40 11.40 12.76
N SER A 97 -0.41 10.58 13.12
CA SER A 97 -0.25 10.10 14.49
C SER A 97 0.24 11.21 15.42
N ASN A 98 1.00 12.18 14.91
CA ASN A 98 1.41 13.35 15.68
C ASN A 98 0.29 14.38 15.76
N SER A 99 -0.18 14.72 16.97
CA SER A 99 -1.29 15.67 17.16
C SER A 99 -1.02 17.07 16.57
N LEU A 100 0.20 17.59 16.69
CA LEU A 100 0.54 18.91 16.15
C LEU A 100 0.52 18.91 14.62
N LEU A 101 1.15 17.90 14.00
CA LEU A 101 1.14 17.76 12.55
C LEU A 101 -0.26 17.44 12.03
N ASN A 102 -1.07 16.67 12.77
CA ASN A 102 -2.45 16.40 12.43
C ASN A 102 -3.30 17.68 12.43
N LYS A 103 -3.14 18.55 13.44
CA LYS A 103 -3.79 19.87 13.46
C LYS A 103 -3.36 20.74 12.28
N ARG A 104 -2.06 20.73 11.92
CA ARG A 104 -1.55 21.45 10.75
C ARG A 104 -2.13 20.90 9.45
N PHE A 105 -2.21 19.58 9.30
CA PHE A 105 -2.79 18.91 8.14
C PHE A 105 -4.27 19.30 7.95
N HIS A 106 -5.07 19.26 9.02
CA HIS A 106 -6.47 19.70 8.97
C HIS A 106 -6.60 21.20 8.69
N LYS A 107 -5.68 22.03 9.20
CA LYS A 107 -5.63 23.45 8.86
C LYS A 107 -5.32 23.69 7.38
N ILE A 108 -4.43 22.91 6.77
CA ILE A 108 -4.16 22.95 5.33
C ILE A 108 -5.43 22.61 4.55
N ILE A 109 -6.10 21.50 4.90
CA ILE A 109 -7.36 21.09 4.27
C ILE A 109 -8.40 22.20 4.37
N TYR A 110 -8.64 22.70 5.59
CA TYR A 110 -9.61 23.76 5.84
C TYR A 110 -9.31 25.01 5.02
N ASN A 111 -8.08 25.51 5.08
CA ASN A 111 -7.69 26.72 4.35
C ASN A 111 -7.82 26.55 2.84
N GLU A 112 -7.42 25.40 2.31
CA GLU A 112 -7.48 25.14 0.87
C GLU A 112 -8.92 25.07 0.38
N MET A 113 -9.83 24.41 1.11
CA MET A 113 -11.26 24.34 0.76
C MET A 113 -11.97 25.71 0.78
N HIS A 114 -11.43 26.70 1.48
CA HIS A 114 -11.97 28.06 1.55
C HIS A 114 -11.17 29.06 0.70
N SER A 115 -10.21 28.58 -0.08
CA SER A 115 -9.42 29.42 -0.97
C SER A 115 -10.16 29.67 -2.30
N ILE A 116 -10.02 30.87 -2.86
CA ILE A 116 -10.62 31.22 -4.16
C ILE A 116 -10.05 30.30 -5.26
N ASP A 117 -8.74 30.06 -5.23
CA ASP A 117 -8.01 29.17 -6.15
C ASP A 117 -7.78 27.79 -5.52
N THR A 118 -8.87 27.10 -5.19
CA THR A 118 -8.81 25.76 -4.57
C THR A 118 -8.19 24.75 -5.54
N SER A 119 -7.08 24.14 -5.12
CA SER A 119 -6.41 23.06 -5.84
C SER A 119 -6.83 21.69 -5.28
N VAL A 120 -7.99 21.23 -5.72
CA VAL A 120 -8.62 19.97 -5.26
C VAL A 120 -7.71 18.77 -5.50
N GLU A 121 -7.07 18.69 -6.67
CA GLU A 121 -6.17 17.59 -7.02
C GLU A 121 -4.90 17.59 -6.17
N THR A 122 -4.34 18.75 -5.85
CA THR A 122 -3.19 18.86 -4.94
C THR A 122 -3.56 18.42 -3.53
N LEU A 123 -4.76 18.80 -3.06
CA LEU A 123 -5.25 18.37 -1.76
C LEU A 123 -5.45 16.85 -1.69
N ARG A 124 -6.04 16.26 -2.74
CA ARG A 124 -6.19 14.80 -2.86
C ARG A 124 -4.85 14.08 -2.90
N MET A 125 -3.86 14.62 -3.61
CA MET A 125 -2.50 14.08 -3.63
C MET A 125 -1.89 14.07 -2.22
N LEU A 126 -2.01 15.18 -1.48
CA LEU A 126 -1.54 15.26 -0.10
C LEU A 126 -2.24 14.20 0.77
N GLN A 127 -3.56 14.08 0.67
CA GLN A 127 -4.33 13.07 1.42
C GLN A 127 -3.88 11.64 1.10
N LEU A 128 -3.63 11.30 -0.17
CA LEU A 128 -3.10 9.99 -0.56
C LEU A 128 -1.73 9.71 0.07
N ILE A 129 -0.82 10.70 0.07
CA ILE A 129 0.50 10.57 0.68
C ILE A 129 0.40 10.37 2.19
N VAL A 130 -0.48 11.11 2.87
CA VAL A 130 -0.69 11.00 4.33
C VAL A 130 -1.33 9.65 4.67
N PHE A 131 -2.33 9.21 3.92
CA PHE A 131 -2.96 7.91 4.07
C PHE A 131 -1.93 6.78 3.94
N ASN A 132 -1.11 6.82 2.88
CA ASN A 132 -0.03 5.86 2.67
C ASN A 132 1.02 5.91 3.77
N THR A 133 1.34 7.09 4.29
CA THR A 133 2.27 7.26 5.42
C THR A 133 1.74 6.55 6.65
N ASN A 134 0.48 6.79 7.01
CA ASN A 134 -0.17 6.16 8.15
C ASN A 134 -0.20 4.62 8.00
N ALA A 135 -0.60 4.13 6.82
CA ALA A 135 -0.59 2.70 6.52
C ALA A 135 0.82 2.08 6.65
N MET A 136 1.84 2.77 6.12
CA MET A 136 3.24 2.33 6.19
C MET A 136 3.76 2.23 7.62
N LEU A 137 3.44 3.20 8.47
CA LEU A 137 3.85 3.20 9.87
C LEU A 137 3.16 2.09 10.67
N ASN A 138 1.86 1.88 10.47
CA ASN A 138 1.08 0.92 11.26
C ASN A 138 1.22 -0.53 10.79
N ARG A 139 1.23 -0.77 9.47
CA ARG A 139 1.10 -2.11 8.88
C ARG A 139 2.26 -2.48 7.94
N GLY A 140 3.06 -1.51 7.53
CA GLY A 140 4.11 -1.67 6.51
C GLY A 140 3.63 -1.23 5.11
N ILE A 141 4.48 -1.38 4.09
CA ILE A 141 4.09 -1.00 2.71
C ILE A 141 2.87 -1.82 2.30
N ASN A 142 1.79 -1.11 1.99
CA ASN A 142 0.58 -1.62 1.35
C ASN A 142 0.63 -1.23 -0.13
N LEU A 143 0.68 -2.22 -1.01
CA LEU A 143 0.78 -1.95 -2.44
C LEU A 143 -0.48 -1.33 -3.05
N ASP A 144 -1.68 -1.59 -2.52
CA ASP A 144 -2.90 -0.92 -3.01
C ASP A 144 -2.79 0.60 -2.88
N GLY A 145 -2.34 1.11 -1.73
CA GLY A 145 -2.17 2.54 -1.50
C GLY A 145 -1.11 3.18 -2.40
N ILE A 146 0.02 2.47 -2.62
CA ILE A 146 1.05 2.92 -3.57
C ILE A 146 0.51 2.93 -5.00
N ILE A 147 -0.23 1.90 -5.41
CA ILE A 147 -0.83 1.83 -6.75
C ILE A 147 -1.85 2.96 -6.95
N ARG A 148 -2.71 3.23 -5.97
CA ARG A 148 -3.66 4.36 -6.02
C ARG A 148 -2.95 5.70 -6.20
N LEU A 149 -1.84 5.91 -5.50
CA LEU A 149 -0.99 7.10 -5.70
C LEU A 149 -0.47 7.18 -7.14
N GLY A 150 0.03 6.07 -7.69
CA GLY A 150 0.49 6.01 -9.08
C GLY A 150 -0.63 6.25 -10.10
N GLN A 151 -1.81 5.69 -9.89
CA GLN A 151 -2.97 5.89 -10.76
C GLN A 151 -3.44 7.35 -10.74
N PHE A 152 -3.39 7.98 -9.56
CA PHE A 152 -3.69 9.40 -9.42
C PHE A 152 -2.66 10.25 -10.17
N LEU A 153 -1.36 9.97 -10.04
CA LEU A 153 -0.30 10.66 -10.77
C LEU A 153 -0.52 10.59 -12.29
N ARG A 154 -0.74 9.39 -12.84
CA ARG A 154 -0.94 9.22 -14.30
C ARG A 154 -2.27 9.75 -14.82
N GLY A 155 -3.28 9.86 -13.97
CA GLY A 155 -4.62 10.32 -14.38
C GLY A 155 -4.93 11.79 -14.11
N LYS A 156 -4.26 12.40 -13.13
CA LYS A 156 -4.54 13.75 -12.62
C LYS A 156 -3.28 14.54 -12.23
N GLY A 157 -2.08 14.00 -12.44
CA GLY A 157 -0.82 14.65 -12.03
C GLY A 157 -0.59 15.99 -12.74
N ASP A 158 -1.07 16.14 -13.97
CA ASP A 158 -1.05 17.39 -14.75
C ASP A 158 -1.82 18.54 -14.08
N LYS A 159 -2.74 18.22 -13.18
CA LYS A 159 -3.58 19.19 -12.43
C LYS A 159 -3.04 19.49 -11.03
N VAL A 160 -1.95 18.86 -10.63
CA VAL A 160 -1.37 19.03 -9.30
C VAL A 160 -0.42 20.22 -9.33
N ASP A 161 -0.63 21.16 -8.41
CA ASP A 161 0.35 22.19 -8.10
C ASP A 161 1.43 21.58 -7.20
N PHE A 162 2.51 21.09 -7.82
CA PHE A 162 3.60 20.44 -7.10
C PHE A 162 4.40 21.40 -6.20
N LEU A 163 4.46 22.69 -6.51
CA LEU A 163 5.10 23.68 -5.63
C LEU A 163 4.30 23.83 -4.33
N LYS A 164 2.98 23.92 -4.45
CA LYS A 164 2.06 23.96 -3.30
C LYS A 164 2.11 22.66 -2.49
N LEU A 165 2.10 21.51 -3.16
CA LEU A 165 2.26 20.20 -2.51
C LEU A 165 3.56 20.11 -1.71
N GLU A 166 4.68 20.53 -2.31
CA GLU A 166 5.99 20.50 -1.64
C GLU A 166 6.00 21.37 -0.39
N ASN A 167 5.36 22.54 -0.42
CA ASN A 167 5.23 23.42 0.74
C ASN A 167 4.38 22.81 1.85
N TRP A 168 3.35 22.03 1.52
CA TRP A 168 2.56 21.30 2.51
C TRP A 168 3.35 20.14 3.12
N LEU A 169 3.96 19.29 2.29
CA LEU A 169 4.78 18.15 2.73
C LEU A 169 5.95 18.62 3.62
N SER A 170 6.69 19.61 3.12
CA SER A 170 7.04 20.84 3.82
C SER A 170 6.83 20.91 5.34
N SER A 171 5.76 21.64 5.65
CA SER A 171 5.21 21.95 6.97
C SER A 171 4.81 20.74 7.82
N LEU A 172 4.58 19.59 7.19
CA LEU A 172 4.20 18.33 7.82
C LEU A 172 5.39 17.40 8.09
N HIS A 173 6.60 17.75 7.66
CA HIS A 173 7.80 16.90 7.75
C HIS A 173 7.63 15.53 7.07
N LEU A 174 6.93 15.50 5.92
CA LEU A 174 6.63 14.28 5.16
C LEU A 174 7.34 14.19 3.80
N GLN A 175 8.23 15.12 3.47
CA GLN A 175 8.92 15.17 2.17
C GLN A 175 9.68 13.88 1.87
N ARG A 176 10.48 13.38 2.82
CA ARG A 176 11.25 12.13 2.67
C ARG A 176 10.35 10.91 2.59
N MET A 177 9.20 10.92 3.27
CA MET A 177 8.22 9.85 3.18
C MET A 177 7.52 9.84 1.82
N ALA A 178 7.11 11.00 1.31
CA ALA A 178 6.58 11.14 -0.04
C ALA A 178 7.62 10.67 -1.08
N GLN A 179 8.87 11.09 -0.94
CA GLN A 179 9.98 10.63 -1.80
C GLN A 179 10.15 9.12 -1.76
N LEU A 180 10.03 8.48 -0.59
CA LEU A 180 10.07 7.02 -0.48
C LEU A 180 8.91 6.38 -1.25
N GLN A 181 7.69 6.88 -1.10
CA GLN A 181 6.52 6.37 -1.82
C GLN A 181 6.68 6.50 -3.34
N GLY A 182 7.13 7.66 -3.83
CA GLY A 182 7.43 7.86 -5.25
C GLY A 182 8.60 6.99 -5.74
N SER A 183 9.63 6.80 -4.92
CA SER A 183 10.74 5.89 -5.25
C SER A 183 10.31 4.44 -5.36
N ILE A 184 9.27 4.01 -4.63
CA ILE A 184 8.67 2.68 -4.81
C ILE A 184 7.96 2.60 -6.17
N LEU A 185 7.21 3.62 -6.56
CA LEU A 185 6.56 3.68 -7.89
C LEU A 185 7.59 3.54 -9.02
N ILE A 186 8.70 4.28 -8.94
CA ILE A 186 9.81 4.18 -9.90
C ILE A 186 10.40 2.76 -9.88
N ALA A 187 10.81 2.29 -8.69
CA ALA A 187 11.61 1.08 -8.56
C ALA A 187 10.88 -0.23 -8.90
N VAL A 188 9.55 -0.31 -8.68
CA VAL A 188 8.80 -1.57 -8.90
C VAL A 188 7.62 -1.46 -9.86
N PHE A 189 7.10 -0.25 -10.12
CA PHE A 189 5.95 -0.04 -11.01
C PHE A 189 6.30 0.66 -12.33
N GLY A 190 7.58 0.95 -12.56
CA GLY A 190 8.06 1.45 -13.86
C GLY A 190 7.65 2.88 -14.16
N PHE A 191 7.58 3.72 -13.12
CA PHE A 191 7.40 5.16 -13.29
C PHE A 191 8.72 5.81 -13.72
N GLY A 192 8.65 6.76 -14.63
CA GLY A 192 9.73 7.70 -14.94
C GLY A 192 9.98 8.65 -13.76
N LYS A 193 11.21 9.16 -13.66
CA LYS A 193 11.55 10.15 -12.63
C LYS A 193 10.82 11.49 -12.87
N ASP A 194 10.61 11.81 -14.14
CA ASP A 194 9.86 12.96 -14.66
C ASP A 194 8.35 12.85 -14.46
N GLU A 195 7.82 11.66 -14.14
CA GLU A 195 6.40 11.49 -13.80
C GLU A 195 6.07 11.91 -12.35
N ILE A 196 7.08 12.16 -11.50
CA ILE A 196 6.88 12.36 -10.06
C ILE A 196 7.72 13.53 -9.53
N ASP A 197 7.21 14.76 -9.70
CA ASP A 197 7.93 16.00 -9.38
C ASP A 197 8.42 16.11 -7.93
N PHE A 198 7.67 15.56 -6.96
CA PHE A 198 8.10 15.58 -5.55
C PHE A 198 9.30 14.64 -5.25
N VAL A 199 9.73 13.81 -6.20
CA VAL A 199 10.89 12.91 -6.09
C VAL A 199 12.16 13.61 -6.59
N LYS A 200 12.74 14.46 -5.72
CA LYS A 200 14.03 15.12 -6.01
C LYS A 200 15.21 14.13 -6.06
N LYS A 201 15.18 13.12 -5.19
CA LYS A 201 16.20 12.09 -5.07
C LYS A 201 15.53 10.74 -4.83
N GLU A 202 15.86 9.76 -5.66
CA GLU A 202 15.40 8.39 -5.47
C GLU A 202 16.00 7.80 -4.19
N GLU A 203 15.14 7.11 -3.44
CA GLU A 203 15.53 6.35 -2.26
C GLU A 203 16.02 4.96 -2.70
N PRO A 204 17.33 4.67 -2.66
CA PRO A 204 17.89 3.42 -3.20
C PRO A 204 17.36 2.17 -2.45
N VAL A 205 16.80 2.38 -1.27
CA VAL A 205 16.28 1.31 -0.40
C VAL A 205 14.83 0.94 -0.76
N ALA A 206 14.14 1.74 -1.60
CA ALA A 206 12.75 1.52 -1.98
C ALA A 206 12.51 0.12 -2.56
N TYR A 207 13.31 -0.27 -3.57
CA TYR A 207 13.26 -1.61 -4.16
C TYR A 207 13.42 -2.70 -3.08
N LYS A 208 14.50 -2.61 -2.30
CA LYS A 208 14.83 -3.62 -1.28
C LYS A 208 13.74 -3.76 -0.21
N LEU A 209 13.12 -2.65 0.21
CA LEU A 209 12.02 -2.67 1.19
C LEU A 209 10.80 -3.38 0.63
N THR A 210 10.40 -3.02 -0.58
CA THR A 210 9.24 -3.61 -1.25
C THR A 210 9.43 -5.11 -1.45
N ILE A 211 10.58 -5.54 -1.99
CA ILE A 211 10.84 -6.97 -2.22
C ILE A 211 10.96 -7.75 -0.92
N LYS A 212 11.52 -7.15 0.13
CA LYS A 212 11.59 -7.80 1.45
C LYS A 212 10.21 -8.07 2.04
N ILE A 213 9.24 -7.16 1.84
CA ILE A 213 7.87 -7.35 2.30
C ILE A 213 7.22 -8.53 1.59
N ILE A 214 7.31 -8.56 0.25
CA ILE A 214 6.76 -9.67 -0.55
C ILE A 214 7.46 -11.00 -0.20
N SER A 215 8.79 -11.00 -0.07
CA SER A 215 9.57 -12.19 0.29
C SER A 215 9.21 -12.75 1.67
N ASN A 216 9.02 -11.87 2.66
CA ASN A 216 8.67 -12.29 4.01
C ASN A 216 7.27 -12.91 4.04
N LEU A 217 6.33 -12.41 3.25
CA LEU A 217 5.00 -13.01 3.11
C LEU A 217 5.11 -14.42 2.55
N VAL A 218 5.84 -14.60 1.46
CA VAL A 218 6.08 -15.92 0.87
C VAL A 218 6.69 -16.90 1.89
N LYS A 219 7.61 -16.44 2.74
CA LYS A 219 8.24 -17.28 3.78
C LYS A 219 7.32 -17.59 4.95
N ASP A 220 6.59 -16.60 5.46
CA ASP A 220 5.69 -16.76 6.61
C ASP A 220 4.53 -17.70 6.25
N THR A 221 4.05 -17.70 5.00
CA THR A 221 2.99 -18.63 4.55
C THR A 221 3.49 -20.08 4.35
N VAL A 222 4.80 -20.33 4.33
CA VAL A 222 5.37 -21.69 4.41
C VAL A 222 5.33 -22.20 5.86
N GLY A 223 5.66 -21.35 6.83
CA GLY A 223 5.64 -21.71 8.25
C GLY A 223 4.22 -21.93 8.80
N GLU A 224 3.25 -21.10 8.41
CA GLU A 224 1.85 -21.23 8.88
C GLU A 224 1.14 -22.46 8.31
N TRP A 225 1.51 -22.96 7.12
CA TRP A 225 0.91 -24.18 6.54
C TRP A 225 1.31 -25.44 7.32
N HIS A 226 2.55 -25.53 7.80
CA HIS A 226 2.97 -26.61 8.70
C HIS A 226 2.37 -26.48 10.10
N PHE A 227 2.05 -25.26 10.55
CA PHE A 227 1.46 -25.00 11.85
C PHE A 227 -0.06 -25.27 11.88
N ARG A 228 -0.79 -25.00 10.80
CA ARG A 228 -2.24 -25.26 10.71
C ARG A 228 -2.64 -26.73 10.72
N GLN A 229 -1.69 -27.66 10.59
CA GLN A 229 -1.92 -29.08 10.82
C GLN A 229 -1.89 -29.46 12.31
N ASN A 230 -1.22 -28.67 13.17
CA ASN A 230 -0.98 -29.01 14.58
C ASN A 230 -1.10 -27.77 15.48
N ALA A 231 -2.31 -27.38 15.92
CA ALA A 231 -2.53 -26.81 17.26
C ALA A 231 -3.99 -26.37 17.48
N ALA A 232 -4.55 -26.84 18.59
CA ALA A 232 -5.81 -26.43 19.17
C ALA A 232 -5.87 -24.90 19.42
N GLY A 233 -7.06 -24.33 19.27
CA GLY A 233 -7.30 -22.89 19.27
C GLY A 233 -7.04 -22.20 20.61
N PHE A 234 -5.87 -21.58 20.73
CA PHE A 234 -5.58 -20.56 21.73
C PHE A 234 -4.96 -19.32 21.07
N VAL A 235 -5.55 -18.15 21.32
CA VAL A 235 -5.06 -16.84 20.87
C VAL A 235 -4.56 -16.06 22.07
N GLN A 236 -3.24 -16.03 22.26
CA GLN A 236 -2.53 -15.05 23.10
C GLN A 236 -1.42 -14.44 22.25
N ASN A 237 -1.67 -13.32 21.56
CA ASN A 237 -0.69 -12.77 20.58
C ASN A 237 -0.54 -11.24 20.55
N ASN A 238 -1.22 -10.48 21.43
CA ASN A 238 -1.21 -9.01 21.32
C ASN A 238 0.19 -8.41 21.55
N GLY A 239 0.91 -8.79 22.62
CA GLY A 239 2.25 -8.24 22.89
C GLY A 239 3.31 -8.56 21.83
N LYS A 240 3.27 -9.76 21.22
CA LYS A 240 4.21 -10.15 20.16
C LYS A 240 3.90 -9.46 18.83
N MET A 241 2.61 -9.29 18.49
CA MET A 241 2.19 -8.50 17.34
C MET A 241 2.51 -7.01 17.51
N LEU A 242 2.32 -6.46 18.70
CA LEU A 242 2.67 -5.08 19.04
C LEU A 242 4.17 -4.83 18.86
N ARG A 243 5.03 -5.65 19.49
CA ARG A 243 6.50 -5.60 19.30
C ARG A 243 6.90 -5.74 17.82
N ARG A 244 6.20 -6.56 17.06
CA ARG A 244 6.44 -6.74 15.61
C ARG A 244 6.08 -5.48 14.83
N ASN A 245 4.96 -4.82 15.12
CA ASN A 245 4.54 -3.57 14.49
C ASN A 245 5.50 -2.43 14.83
N LEU A 246 5.89 -2.31 16.11
CA LEU A 246 6.86 -1.30 16.57
C LEU A 246 8.24 -1.47 15.89
N ARG A 247 8.74 -2.70 15.75
CA ARG A 247 9.99 -2.97 15.02
C ARG A 247 9.87 -2.67 13.51
N ARG A 248 8.66 -2.74 12.96
CA ARG A 248 8.40 -2.41 11.54
C ARG A 248 8.37 -0.90 11.32
N SER A 249 7.69 -0.14 12.19
CA SER A 249 7.59 1.32 12.09
C SER A 249 8.96 2.01 12.22
N TYR A 250 9.85 1.51 13.08
CA TYR A 250 11.20 2.07 13.30
C TYR A 250 12.02 2.22 12.02
N LYS A 251 11.81 1.35 11.02
CA LYS A 251 12.51 1.44 9.72
C LYS A 251 12.21 2.73 8.97
N TYR A 252 11.12 3.40 9.33
CA TYR A 252 10.69 4.65 8.72
C TYR A 252 11.12 5.91 9.49
N MET A 253 11.83 5.76 10.61
CA MET A 253 12.29 6.87 11.45
C MET A 253 13.06 7.94 10.67
N ARG A 254 13.88 7.53 9.69
CA ARG A 254 14.65 8.46 8.85
C ARG A 254 13.83 9.21 7.80
N TYR A 255 12.58 8.80 7.55
CA TYR A 255 11.71 9.40 6.52
C TYR A 255 10.60 10.26 7.12
N ALA A 256 10.10 9.93 8.30
CA ALA A 256 9.12 10.74 9.03
C ALA A 256 9.34 10.60 10.55
N PRO A 257 10.36 11.27 11.12
CA PRO A 257 10.76 11.06 12.52
C PRO A 257 9.64 11.37 13.53
N LEU A 258 8.96 12.51 13.33
CA LEU A 258 7.90 12.98 14.22
C LEU A 258 6.70 12.02 14.20
N GLU A 259 6.27 11.62 13.00
CA GLU A 259 5.18 10.65 12.85
C GLU A 259 5.54 9.27 13.36
N THR A 260 6.76 8.79 13.08
CA THR A 260 7.20 7.46 13.55
C THR A 260 7.21 7.40 15.07
N THR A 261 7.71 8.45 15.73
CA THR A 261 7.77 8.54 17.19
C THR A 261 6.38 8.63 17.80
N SER A 262 5.52 9.50 17.27
CA SER A 262 4.13 9.61 17.77
C SER A 262 3.32 8.35 17.52
N ASN A 263 3.48 7.70 16.36
CA ASN A 263 2.85 6.42 16.06
C ASN A 263 3.30 5.32 17.03
N PHE A 264 4.61 5.27 17.35
CA PHE A 264 5.16 4.36 18.35
C PHE A 264 4.53 4.58 19.73
N ILE A 265 4.45 5.83 20.20
CA ILE A 265 3.85 6.17 21.50
C ILE A 265 2.37 5.80 21.53
N ASN A 266 1.60 6.18 20.50
CA ASN A 266 0.18 5.87 20.41
C ASN A 266 -0.07 4.35 20.41
N GLY A 267 0.74 3.59 19.66
CA GLY A 267 0.67 2.14 19.63
C GLY A 267 1.05 1.51 20.98
N PHE A 268 2.03 2.07 21.68
CA PHE A 268 2.41 1.62 23.02
C PHE A 268 1.32 1.85 24.06
N ILE A 269 0.72 3.05 24.09
CA ILE A 269 -0.38 3.39 25.01
C ILE A 269 -1.58 2.46 24.80
N LYS A 270 -2.02 2.28 23.53
CA LYS A 270 -3.11 1.35 23.21
C LYS A 270 -2.80 -0.09 23.61
N GLY A 271 -1.54 -0.49 23.43
CA GLY A 271 -1.07 -1.81 23.83
C GLY A 271 -1.09 -2.03 25.35
N LEU A 272 -0.91 -0.98 26.15
CA LEU A 272 -1.02 -1.06 27.60
C LEU A 272 -2.47 -1.12 28.07
N SER A 273 -3.36 -0.29 27.49
CA SER A 273 -4.78 -0.32 27.84
C SER A 273 -5.43 -1.67 27.52
N GLU A 274 -5.03 -2.33 26.43
CA GLU A 274 -5.49 -3.69 26.07
C GLU A 274 -4.95 -4.81 27.00
N ILE A 275 -3.96 -4.51 27.86
CA ILE A 275 -3.43 -5.47 28.85
C ILE A 275 -4.08 -5.24 30.22
N GLU A 276 -4.59 -4.05 30.49
CA GLU A 276 -5.27 -3.68 31.74
C GLU A 276 -6.78 -4.05 31.74
N GLU A 277 -7.40 -4.26 30.57
CA GLU A 277 -8.73 -4.87 30.41
C GLU A 277 -8.70 -6.41 30.37
#